data_AF-A0A536VVI7-F1
#
_entry.id   AF-A0A536VVI7-F1
#
_cell.length_a   1.000
_cell.length_b   1.000
_cell.length_c   1.000
_cell.angle_alpha   90.00
_cell.angle_beta   90.00
_cell.angle_gamma   90.00
#
_symmetry.space_group_name_H-M   'P 1'
#
loop_
_entity.id
_entity.type
_entity.pdbx_description
1 polymer ?
#
loop_
_entity_poly.entity_id
_entity_poly.type
_entity_poly.pdbx_seq_one_letter_code
_entity_poly.pdbx_strand_id
1 'polypeptide(L)'
;MAVTSSTRQVDLAALARDIRGWGNELGFSEIGIADTGLAADEARLSAWLAAGRHGEMDYMARHGLRRTRPGDLVPGTIRVISARLDYQPPGAR
;
A
#
# COMPACT_ATOMS: atom_id res chain seq x y z
N MET A 1 39.26 -14.16 -9.22
CA MET A 1 38.83 -13.33 -8.07
C MET A 1 37.31 -13.40 -8.02
N ALA A 2 36.75 -14.27 -7.17
CA ALA A 2 35.30 -14.40 -7.01
C ALA A 2 34.86 -13.41 -5.93
N VAL A 3 34.05 -12.42 -6.31
CA VAL A 3 33.36 -11.55 -5.34
C VAL A 3 32.18 -12.34 -4.82
N THR A 4 32.37 -13.01 -3.68
CA THR A 4 31.29 -13.67 -2.95
C THR A 4 30.49 -12.58 -2.24
N SER A 5 29.45 -12.03 -2.89
CA SER A 5 28.51 -11.14 -2.22
C SER A 5 27.76 -11.91 -1.14
N SER A 6 28.16 -11.71 0.11
CA SER A 6 27.41 -12.15 1.29
C SER A 6 26.03 -11.50 1.25
N THR A 7 24.99 -12.29 0.99
CA THR A 7 23.61 -11.82 1.07
C THR A 7 23.29 -11.62 2.54
N ARG A 8 23.20 -10.37 3.01
CA ARG A 8 22.64 -10.11 4.34
C ARG A 8 21.21 -10.65 4.35
N GLN A 9 20.99 -11.69 5.14
CA GLN A 9 19.65 -12.16 5.42
C GLN A 9 18.97 -11.13 6.32
N VAL A 10 17.96 -10.45 5.80
CA VAL A 10 17.17 -9.46 6.54
C VAL A 10 16.13 -10.22 7.36
N ASP A 11 16.09 -10.01 8.67
CA ASP A 11 14.96 -10.43 9.50
C ASP A 11 13.78 -9.50 9.23
N LEU A 12 12.89 -9.95 8.34
CA LEU A 12 11.69 -9.20 7.96
C LEU A 12 10.70 -9.02 9.12
N ALA A 13 10.70 -9.93 10.10
CA ALA A 13 9.82 -9.81 11.26
C ALA A 13 10.32 -8.74 12.22
N ALA A 14 11.64 -8.66 12.43
CA ALA A 14 12.27 -7.55 13.16
C ALA A 14 12.01 -6.21 12.45
N LEU A 15 12.30 -6.14 11.15
CA LEU A 15 12.07 -4.92 10.37
C LEU A 15 10.60 -4.46 10.42
N ALA A 16 9.64 -5.38 10.34
CA ALA A 16 8.23 -5.03 10.46
C ALA A 16 7.87 -4.46 11.85
N ARG A 17 8.50 -4.94 12.93
CA ARG A 17 8.34 -4.35 14.27
C ARG A 17 8.96 -2.97 14.34
N ASP A 18 10.16 -2.80 13.80
CA ASP A 18 10.88 -1.52 13.80
C ASP A 18 10.10 -0.45 13.02
N ILE A 19 9.59 -0.78 11.83
CA ILE A 19 8.75 0.13 11.02
C ILE A 19 7.52 0.61 11.80
N ARG A 20 6.86 -0.26 12.56
CA ARG A 20 5.73 0.12 13.42
C ARG A 20 6.18 1.02 14.57
N GLY A 21 7.34 0.73 15.17
CA GLY A 21 7.96 1.56 16.20
C GLY A 21 8.24 2.98 15.68
N TRP A 22 8.94 3.09 14.56
CA TRP A 22 9.23 4.39 13.92
C TRP A 22 7.95 5.15 13.55
N GLY A 23 6.93 4.46 13.07
CA GLY A 23 5.64 5.09 12.79
C GLY A 23 5.02 5.76 14.02
N ASN A 24 5.05 5.06 15.16
CA ASN A 24 4.57 5.61 16.43
C ASN A 24 5.42 6.79 16.91
N GLU A 25 6.75 6.68 16.84
CA GLU A 25 7.69 7.77 17.19
C GLU A 25 7.47 9.02 16.35
N LEU A 26 7.10 8.86 15.08
CA LEU A 26 6.75 9.94 14.16
C LEU A 26 5.33 10.51 14.37
N GLY A 27 4.55 9.94 15.30
CA GLY A 27 3.21 10.42 15.64
C GLY A 27 2.08 9.85 14.78
N PHE A 28 2.33 8.81 13.98
CA PHE A 28 1.25 8.09 13.30
C PHE A 28 0.44 7.26 14.30
N SER A 29 -0.89 7.27 14.17
CA SER A 29 -1.79 6.45 14.99
C SER A 29 -1.55 4.96 14.75
N GLU A 30 -1.26 4.57 13.50
CA GLU A 30 -1.10 3.17 13.12
C GLU A 30 -0.30 3.01 11.83
N ILE A 31 0.45 1.91 11.73
CA ILE A 31 1.13 1.47 10.51
C ILE A 31 0.65 0.05 10.12
N GLY A 32 0.14 -0.08 8.89
CA GLY A 32 -0.20 -1.34 8.26
C GLY A 32 0.84 -1.76 7.20
N ILE A 33 1.06 -3.06 7.03
CA ILE A 33 1.92 -3.62 5.99
C ILE A 33 1.12 -4.70 5.25
N ALA A 34 0.93 -4.53 3.95
CA ALA A 34 0.17 -5.45 3.10
C ALA A 34 1.02 -6.00 1.94
N ASP A 35 0.62 -7.16 1.42
CA ASP A 35 1.13 -7.66 0.15
C ASP A 35 0.57 -6.86 -1.05
N THR A 36 0.98 -7.25 -2.26
CA THR A 36 0.60 -6.60 -3.51
C THR A 36 -0.32 -7.46 -4.38
N GLY A 37 -0.89 -8.54 -3.81
CA GLY A 37 -1.73 -9.51 -4.51
C GLY A 37 -3.15 -9.01 -4.74
N LEU A 38 -3.35 -8.09 -5.68
CA LEU A 38 -4.61 -7.36 -5.87
C LEU A 38 -5.50 -7.88 -7.02
N ALA A 39 -5.30 -9.13 -7.49
CA ALA A 39 -6.01 -9.65 -8.66
C ALA A 39 -7.55 -9.68 -8.47
N ALA A 40 -8.01 -10.08 -7.28
CA ALA A 40 -9.45 -10.09 -6.96
C ALA A 40 -10.04 -8.67 -6.91
N ASP A 41 -9.28 -7.71 -6.37
CA ASP A 41 -9.68 -6.31 -6.33
C ASP A 41 -9.70 -5.66 -7.72
N GLU A 42 -8.78 -6.04 -8.61
CA GLU A 42 -8.78 -5.60 -10.00
C GLU A 42 -10.08 -6.03 -10.71
N ALA A 43 -10.46 -7.30 -10.56
CA ALA A 43 -11.70 -7.82 -11.12
C ALA A 43 -12.93 -7.10 -10.55
N ARG A 44 -12.97 -6.89 -9.23
CA ARG A 44 -14.07 -6.17 -8.55
C ARG A 44 -14.16 -4.71 -9.00
N LEU A 45 -13.03 -4.03 -9.14
CA LEU A 45 -12.97 -2.65 -9.63
C LEU A 45 -13.49 -2.56 -11.06
N SER A 46 -13.06 -3.48 -11.93
CA SER A 46 -13.51 -3.55 -13.33
C SER A 46 -15.03 -3.73 -13.42
N ALA A 47 -15.59 -4.67 -12.66
CA ALA A 47 -17.03 -4.89 -12.62
C ALA A 47 -17.81 -3.67 -12.06
N TRP A 48 -17.25 -2.99 -11.06
CA TRP A 48 -17.84 -1.79 -10.47
C TRP A 48 -17.83 -0.60 -11.45
N LEU A 49 -16.74 -0.42 -12.21
CA LEU A 49 -16.62 0.60 -13.26
C LEU A 49 -17.59 0.33 -14.41
N ALA A 50 -17.67 -0.91 -14.89
CA ALA A 50 -18.58 -1.33 -15.97
C ALA A 50 -20.06 -1.10 -15.60
N ALA A 51 -20.39 -1.19 -14.31
CA ALA A 51 -21.73 -0.92 -13.80
C ALA A 51 -22.03 0.59 -13.60
N GLY A 52 -21.15 1.50 -14.00
CA GLY A 52 -21.36 2.95 -13.89
C GLY A 52 -21.39 3.46 -12.44
N ARG A 53 -20.89 2.69 -11.47
CA ARG A 53 -21.01 3.02 -10.04
C ARG A 53 -20.04 4.11 -9.56
N HIS A 54 -19.22 4.64 -10.46
CA HIS A 54 -18.30 5.74 -10.17
C HIS A 54 -18.95 7.13 -10.24
N GLY A 55 -20.20 7.25 -10.66
CA GLY A 55 -20.88 8.54 -10.82
C GLY A 55 -20.02 9.47 -11.69
N GLU A 56 -19.84 10.71 -11.24
CA GLU A 56 -19.04 11.73 -11.93
C GLU A 56 -17.51 11.57 -11.72
N MET A 57 -17.04 10.50 -11.08
CA MET A 57 -15.62 10.29 -10.82
C MET A 57 -14.89 9.74 -12.05
N ASP A 58 -14.90 10.46 -13.17
CA ASP A 58 -14.25 10.03 -14.42
C ASP A 58 -12.77 9.67 -14.27
N TYR A 59 -12.10 10.27 -13.28
CA TYR A 59 -10.71 9.91 -12.97
C TYR A 59 -10.56 8.44 -12.56
N MET A 60 -11.58 7.82 -11.95
CA MET A 60 -11.61 6.41 -11.59
C MET A 60 -11.50 5.52 -12.83
N ALA A 61 -12.20 5.84 -13.91
CA ALA A 61 -12.08 5.14 -15.17
C ALA A 61 -10.75 5.45 -15.89
N ARG A 62 -10.30 6.72 -15.87
CA ARG A 62 -9.13 7.19 -16.64
C ARG A 62 -7.80 6.51 -16.32
N HIS A 63 -7.51 6.26 -15.04
CA HIS A 63 -6.20 5.67 -14.66
C HIS A 63 -6.17 4.13 -14.68
N GLY A 64 -7.24 3.49 -15.17
CA GLY A 64 -7.28 2.06 -15.48
C GLY A 64 -6.76 1.16 -14.35
N LEU A 65 -5.95 0.17 -14.75
CA LEU A 65 -5.48 -0.93 -13.89
C LEU A 65 -4.24 -0.59 -13.05
N ARG A 66 -3.63 0.60 -13.21
CA ARG A 66 -2.43 0.97 -12.44
C ARG A 66 -2.67 0.98 -10.93
N ARG A 67 -3.92 1.16 -10.51
CA ARG A 67 -4.36 1.13 -9.09
C ARG A 67 -4.24 -0.25 -8.44
N THR A 68 -4.32 -1.31 -9.22
CA THR A 68 -4.24 -2.69 -8.74
C THR A 68 -2.92 -3.34 -9.09
N ARG A 69 -1.99 -2.57 -9.68
CA ARG A 69 -0.67 -3.06 -10.13
C ARG A 69 0.44 -2.19 -9.55
N PRO A 70 0.82 -2.39 -8.28
CA PRO A 70 1.88 -1.60 -7.64
C PRO A 70 3.22 -1.63 -8.40
N GLY A 71 3.53 -2.74 -9.07
CA GLY A 71 4.73 -2.86 -9.92
C GLY A 71 4.76 -1.92 -11.13
N ASP A 72 3.61 -1.51 -11.64
CA ASP A 72 3.49 -0.53 -12.74
C ASP A 72 3.61 0.92 -12.24
N LEU A 73 3.52 1.13 -10.92
CA LEU A 73 3.79 2.42 -10.28
C LEU A 73 5.27 2.54 -9.94
N VAL A 74 5.80 1.55 -9.24
CA VAL A 74 7.22 1.48 -8.87
C VAL A 74 7.71 0.04 -9.12
N PRO A 75 8.61 -0.18 -10.10
CA PRO A 75 9.14 -1.51 -10.39
C PRO A 75 9.80 -2.14 -9.16
N GLY A 76 9.54 -3.43 -8.95
CA GLY A 76 10.06 -4.18 -7.80
C GLY A 76 9.28 -3.98 -6.50
N THR A 77 8.09 -3.35 -6.52
CA THR A 77 7.24 -3.23 -5.33
C THR A 77 6.74 -4.60 -4.87
N ILE A 78 7.08 -4.98 -3.63
CA ILE A 78 6.70 -6.26 -3.01
C ILE A 78 5.73 -6.11 -1.84
N ARG A 79 5.65 -4.92 -1.23
CA ARG A 79 4.81 -4.61 -0.08
C ARG A 79 4.36 -3.16 -0.14
N VAL A 80 3.22 -2.87 0.45
CA VAL A 80 2.73 -1.51 0.68
C VAL A 80 2.73 -1.25 2.18
N ILE A 81 3.30 -0.12 2.59
CA ILE A 81 3.24 0.36 3.97
C ILE A 81 2.26 1.53 4.01
N SER A 82 1.24 1.44 4.85
CA SER A 82 0.23 2.48 5.02
C SER A 82 0.35 3.09 6.40
N ALA A 83 0.42 4.42 6.46
CA ALA A 83 0.41 5.17 7.71
C ALA A 83 -0.95 5.87 7.89
N ARG A 84 -1.52 5.78 9.09
CA ARG A 84 -2.83 6.34 9.44
C ARG A 84 -2.70 7.39 10.53
N LEU A 85 -3.48 8.46 10.41
CA LEU A 85 -3.70 9.46 11.46
C LEU A 85 -5.19 9.51 11.77
N ASP A 86 -5.53 9.54 13.07
CA ASP A 86 -6.88 9.86 13.49
C ASP A 86 -7.13 11.35 13.25
N TYR A 87 -8.19 11.66 12.52
CA TYR A 87 -8.48 13.05 12.11
C TYR A 87 -9.50 13.75 13.01
N GLN A 88 -9.90 13.17 14.16
CA GLN A 88 -10.98 13.72 14.99
C GLN A 88 -10.70 15.20 15.31
N PRO A 89 -11.51 16.13 14.77
CA PRO A 89 -11.26 17.53 14.99
C PRO A 89 -11.59 17.89 16.45
N PRO A 90 -10.89 18.87 17.05
CA PRO A 90 -11.21 19.34 18.40
C PRO A 90 -12.68 19.73 18.51
N GLY A 91 -13.40 19.16 19.50
CA GLY A 91 -14.80 19.49 19.78
C GLY A 91 -15.84 18.68 18.99
N ALA A 92 -15.44 17.73 18.14
CA ALA A 92 -16.38 16.74 17.60
C ALA A 92 -16.88 15.82 18.74
N ARG A 93 -18.20 15.77 18.93
CA ARG A 93 -18.88 14.88 19.88
C ARG A 93 -19.17 13.52 19.27
#